data_AF-A0A946FHJ6-F1
#
_entry.id   AF-A0A946FHJ6-F1
#
_cell.length_a   1.000
_cell.length_b   1.000
_cell.length_c   1.000
_cell.angle_alpha   90.00
_cell.angle_beta   90.00
_cell.angle_gamma   90.00
#
_symmetry.space_group_name_H-M   'P 1'
#
loop_
_entity.id
_entity.type
_entity.pdbx_description
1 polymer ?
#
loop_
_entity_poly.entity_id
_entity_poly.type
_entity_poly.pdbx_seq_one_letter_code
_entity_poly.pdbx_strand_id
1 'polypeptide(L)'
;MMKVVNFKDKIVLSFYKLLKQGLSPVKLALVIALGMTLSVFPVLGTTTLICTSVALLFHLNLPAIQFANYAAFPLQIILFFPFLKLGKSVSQVSLAPLSKVQLIATFEEGFFYAIDELSQYLIISCLGWVLVSLPIFIILFFCLWVILKNYRPI
;
A
#
# COMPACT_ATOMS: atom_id res chain seq x y z
N MET A 1 36.51 -7.20 -25.07
CA MET A 1 35.54 -8.29 -24.91
C MET A 1 34.20 -7.69 -24.49
N MET A 2 33.27 -7.49 -25.42
CA MET A 2 31.95 -6.89 -25.16
C MET A 2 31.10 -7.92 -24.40
N LYS A 3 30.77 -7.68 -23.12
CA LYS A 3 29.74 -8.48 -22.44
C LYS A 3 28.44 -8.27 -23.21
N VAL A 4 27.92 -9.32 -23.84
CA VAL A 4 26.56 -9.34 -24.38
C VAL A 4 25.62 -9.20 -23.18
N VAL A 5 25.21 -7.96 -22.88
CA VAL A 5 24.27 -7.69 -21.79
C VAL A 5 22.93 -8.26 -22.22
N ASN A 6 22.45 -9.26 -21.47
CA ASN A 6 21.17 -9.91 -21.74
C ASN A 6 20.04 -8.87 -21.66
N PHE A 7 19.07 -8.94 -22.58
CA PHE A 7 17.94 -8.01 -22.62
C PHE A 7 17.17 -7.95 -21.28
N LYS A 8 17.06 -9.09 -20.58
CA LYS A 8 16.49 -9.17 -19.22
C LYS A 8 17.27 -8.31 -18.22
N ASP A 9 18.59 -8.40 -18.21
CA ASP A 9 19.45 -7.63 -17.30
C ASP A 9 19.32 -6.12 -17.56
N LYS A 10 19.19 -5.72 -18.84
CA LYS A 10 19.00 -4.32 -19.22
C LYS A 10 17.68 -3.74 -18.75
N ILE A 11 16.59 -4.52 -18.79
CA ILE A 11 15.28 -4.10 -18.28
C ILE A 11 15.33 -3.95 -16.76
N VAL A 12 15.87 -4.96 -16.06
CA VAL A 12 15.98 -4.94 -14.59
C VAL A 12 16.83 -3.75 -14.12
N LEU A 13 17.96 -3.50 -14.77
CA LEU A 13 18.82 -2.35 -14.48
C LEU A 13 18.12 -1.01 -14.72
N SER A 14 17.37 -0.89 -15.82
CA SER A 14 16.61 0.35 -16.13
C SER A 14 15.51 0.60 -15.10
N PHE A 15 14.77 -0.44 -14.73
CA PHE A 15 13.72 -0.35 -13.71
C PHE A 15 14.29 0.01 -12.34
N TYR A 16 15.35 -0.66 -11.93
CA TYR A 16 16.05 -0.36 -10.69
C TYR A 16 16.57 1.08 -10.66
N LYS A 17 17.14 1.56 -11.78
CA LYS A 17 17.58 2.96 -11.90
C LYS A 17 16.41 3.92 -11.74
N LEU A 18 15.27 3.68 -12.37
CA LEU A 18 14.06 4.51 -12.26
C LEU A 18 13.56 4.60 -10.81
N LEU A 19 13.51 3.46 -10.11
CA LEU A 19 13.09 3.41 -8.70
C LEU A 19 14.03 4.18 -7.77
N LYS A 20 15.32 4.27 -8.09
CA LYS A 20 16.33 4.95 -7.27
C LYS A 20 16.71 6.35 -7.77
N GLN A 21 16.21 6.76 -8.94
CA GLN A 21 16.66 7.97 -9.61
C GLN A 21 16.46 9.20 -8.72
N GLY A 22 17.56 9.87 -8.40
CA GLY A 22 17.56 11.11 -7.62
C GLY A 22 17.18 10.96 -6.13
N LEU A 23 17.12 9.73 -5.59
CA LEU A 23 16.73 9.49 -4.20
C LEU A 23 17.93 9.13 -3.32
N SER A 24 18.07 9.83 -2.20
CA SER A 24 18.89 9.35 -1.10
C SER A 24 18.27 8.10 -0.48
N PRO A 25 19.04 7.21 0.18
CA PRO A 25 18.49 6.02 0.83
C PRO A 25 17.36 6.30 1.84
N VAL A 26 17.46 7.43 2.55
CA VAL A 26 16.41 7.90 3.48
C VAL A 26 15.13 8.25 2.74
N LYS A 27 15.22 9.00 1.62
CA LYS A 27 14.04 9.34 0.81
C LYS A 27 13.43 8.09 0.18
N LEU A 28 14.25 7.14 -0.28
CA LEU A 28 13.75 5.87 -0.81
C LEU A 28 12.98 5.07 0.26
N ALA A 29 13.52 4.98 1.48
CA ALA A 29 12.84 4.33 2.60
C ALA A 29 11.49 5.00 2.91
N LEU A 30 11.45 6.33 2.93
CA LEU A 30 10.23 7.11 3.13
C LEU A 30 9.17 6.83 2.06
N VAL A 31 9.56 6.87 0.78
CA VAL A 31 8.64 6.67 -0.33
C VAL A 31 8.06 5.25 -0.35
N ILE A 32 8.89 4.24 -0.09
CA ILE A 32 8.43 2.85 0.00
C ILE A 32 7.52 2.67 1.22
N ALA A 33 7.89 3.19 2.39
CA ALA A 33 7.08 3.09 3.60
C ALA A 33 5.70 3.75 3.43
N LEU A 34 5.65 4.92 2.80
CA LEU A 34 4.39 5.59 2.46
C LEU A 34 3.55 4.72 1.51
N GLY A 35 4.13 4.26 0.40
CA GLY A 35 3.40 3.44 -0.57
C GLY A 35 2.83 2.16 0.04
N MET A 36 3.59 1.46 0.89
CA MET A 36 3.13 0.27 1.59
C MET A 36 2.03 0.56 2.62
N THR A 37 2.15 1.66 3.37
CA THR A 37 1.14 2.05 4.39
C THR A 37 -0.17 2.47 3.74
N LEU A 38 -0.10 3.22 2.64
CA LEU A 38 -1.28 3.67 1.89
C LEU A 38 -1.94 2.52 1.12
N SER A 39 -1.16 1.55 0.64
CA SER A 39 -1.67 0.37 -0.06
C SER A 39 -2.68 -0.45 0.75
N VAL A 40 -2.50 -0.51 2.06
CA VAL A 40 -3.39 -1.30 2.92
C VAL A 40 -4.66 -0.55 3.33
N PHE A 41 -4.90 0.65 2.79
CA PHE A 41 -6.15 1.38 2.99
C PHE A 41 -7.36 0.53 2.53
N PRO A 42 -8.40 0.32 3.35
CA PRO A 42 -9.36 -0.76 3.15
C PRO A 42 -10.49 -0.41 2.16
N VAL A 43 -10.17 0.31 1.08
CA VAL A 43 -11.09 0.57 -0.04
C VAL A 43 -10.39 0.20 -1.35
N LEU A 44 -10.94 -0.80 -2.03
CA LEU A 44 -10.33 -1.33 -3.26
C LEU A 44 -10.33 -0.27 -4.37
N GLY A 45 -9.25 -0.22 -5.14
CA GLY A 45 -9.10 0.67 -6.29
C GLY A 45 -8.75 2.13 -5.97
N THR A 46 -8.85 2.58 -4.71
CA THR A 46 -8.54 3.98 -4.36
C THR A 46 -7.06 4.22 -4.06
N THR A 47 -6.31 3.18 -3.69
CA THR A 47 -4.91 3.29 -3.24
C THR A 47 -3.97 3.81 -4.31
N THR A 48 -4.20 3.46 -5.59
CA THR A 48 -3.45 4.01 -6.72
C THR A 48 -3.63 5.51 -6.83
N LEU A 49 -4.86 6.02 -6.66
CA LEU A 49 -5.15 7.45 -6.68
C LEU A 49 -4.53 8.14 -5.47
N ILE A 50 -4.72 7.59 -4.26
CA ILE A 50 -4.14 8.13 -3.02
C ILE A 50 -2.61 8.22 -3.13
N CYS A 51 -1.94 7.14 -3.57
CA CYS A 51 -0.48 7.14 -3.75
C CYS A 51 -0.03 8.14 -4.82
N THR A 52 -0.78 8.27 -5.92
CA THR A 52 -0.49 9.25 -6.97
C THR A 52 -0.60 10.67 -6.43
N SER A 53 -1.72 10.98 -5.75
CA SER A 53 -1.95 12.30 -5.15
C SER A 53 -0.84 12.64 -4.14
N VAL A 54 -0.49 11.72 -3.24
CA VAL A 54 0.60 11.91 -2.28
C VAL A 54 1.93 12.13 -3.00
N ALA A 55 2.23 11.35 -4.04
CA ALA A 55 3.47 11.53 -4.78
C ALA A 55 3.56 12.88 -5.49
N LEU A 56 2.47 13.35 -6.08
CA LEU A 56 2.43 14.64 -6.77
C LEU A 56 2.50 15.81 -5.77
N LEU A 57 1.72 15.76 -4.69
CA LEU A 57 1.65 16.82 -3.67
C LEU A 57 2.98 17.01 -2.95
N PHE A 58 3.71 15.91 -2.68
CA PHE A 58 4.99 15.95 -1.96
C PHE A 58 6.21 15.81 -2.87
N HIS A 59 6.03 15.89 -4.20
CA HIS A 59 7.08 15.73 -5.20
C HIS A 59 7.95 14.46 -4.98
N LEU A 60 7.30 13.34 -4.69
CA LEU A 60 7.95 12.05 -4.48
C LEU A 60 8.16 11.31 -5.80
N ASN A 61 9.02 10.29 -5.77
CA ASN A 61 9.23 9.40 -6.92
C ASN A 61 7.97 8.54 -7.14
N LEU A 62 7.15 8.96 -8.11
CA LEU A 62 5.88 8.30 -8.47
C LEU A 62 6.06 6.81 -8.83
N PRO A 63 7.05 6.40 -9.66
CA PRO A 63 7.31 4.98 -9.90
C PRO A 63 7.58 4.18 -8.61
N ALA A 64 8.37 4.74 -7.68
CA ALA A 64 8.72 4.06 -6.45
C ALA A 64 7.53 3.89 -5.50
N ILE A 65 6.70 4.93 -5.32
CA ILE A 65 5.52 4.80 -4.46
C ILE A 65 4.49 3.83 -5.04
N GLN A 66 4.32 3.80 -6.37
CA GLN A 66 3.36 2.88 -7.01
C GLN A 66 3.88 1.45 -6.99
N PHE A 67 5.18 1.25 -7.16
CA PHE A 67 5.78 -0.06 -6.97
C PHE A 67 5.53 -0.58 -5.55
N ALA A 68 5.77 0.24 -4.53
CA ALA A 68 5.47 -0.11 -3.15
C ALA A 68 3.97 -0.37 -2.92
N ASN A 69 3.10 0.42 -3.56
CA ASN A 69 1.65 0.24 -3.51
C ASN A 69 1.22 -1.14 -4.04
N TYR A 70 1.63 -1.50 -5.25
CA TYR A 70 1.27 -2.78 -5.86
C TYR A 70 1.95 -3.97 -5.20
N ALA A 71 3.18 -3.80 -4.69
CA ALA A 71 3.87 -4.85 -3.92
C ALA A 71 3.14 -5.18 -2.61
N ALA A 72 2.53 -4.18 -1.96
CA ALA A 72 1.78 -4.36 -0.72
C ALA A 72 0.28 -4.68 -0.92
N PHE A 73 -0.24 -4.65 -2.16
CA PHE A 73 -1.65 -4.89 -2.46
C PHE A 73 -2.24 -6.19 -1.85
N PRO A 74 -1.54 -7.34 -1.84
CA PRO A 74 -2.06 -8.55 -1.18
C PRO A 74 -2.35 -8.35 0.32
N LEU A 75 -1.59 -7.47 0.99
CA LEU A 75 -1.81 -7.13 2.39
C LEU A 75 -3.11 -6.33 2.59
N GLN A 76 -3.56 -5.55 1.60
CA GLN A 76 -4.84 -4.84 1.66
C GLN A 76 -5.99 -5.81 1.93
N ILE A 77 -5.99 -6.97 1.24
CA ILE A 77 -7.02 -8.01 1.38
C ILE A 77 -6.92 -8.72 2.73
N ILE A 78 -5.69 -9.04 3.16
CA ILE A 78 -5.44 -9.75 4.43
C ILE A 78 -5.81 -8.87 5.63
N LEU A 79 -5.47 -7.58 5.58
CA LEU A 79 -5.61 -6.64 6.69
C LEU A 79 -7.01 -6.00 6.77
N PHE A 80 -7.86 -6.18 5.76
CA PHE A 80 -9.26 -5.72 5.79
C PHE A 80 -9.99 -6.18 7.07
N PHE A 81 -10.02 -7.47 7.36
CA PHE A 81 -10.71 -8.00 8.56
C PHE A 81 -10.08 -7.54 9.89
N PRO A 82 -8.74 -7.54 10.04
CA PRO A 82 -8.09 -6.90 11.19
C PRO A 82 -8.51 -5.44 11.40
N PHE A 83 -8.50 -4.60 10.35
CA PHE A 83 -8.92 -3.20 10.47
C PHE A 83 -10.41 -3.08 10.81
N LEU A 84 -11.27 -3.88 10.19
CA LEU A 84 -12.70 -3.93 10.54
C LEU A 84 -12.90 -4.25 12.03
N LYS A 85 -12.18 -5.25 12.55
CA LYS A 85 -12.25 -5.65 13.96
C LYS A 85 -11.81 -4.53 14.89
N LEU A 86 -10.69 -3.87 14.57
CA LEU A 86 -10.19 -2.73 15.36
C LEU A 86 -11.17 -1.56 15.33
N GLY A 87 -11.68 -1.20 14.15
CA GLY A 87 -12.67 -0.14 13.99
C GLY A 87 -13.94 -0.41 14.80
N LYS A 88 -14.47 -1.65 14.78
CA LYS A 88 -15.63 -2.04 15.60
C LYS A 88 -15.34 -1.91 17.09
N SER A 89 -14.15 -2.29 17.53
CA SER A 89 -13.78 -2.23 18.96
C SER A 89 -13.75 -0.81 19.52
N VAL A 90 -13.39 0.19 18.70
CA VAL A 90 -13.29 1.60 19.11
C VAL A 90 -14.60 2.36 18.88
N SER A 91 -15.32 2.06 17.80
CA SER A 91 -16.57 2.75 17.47
C SER A 91 -17.80 2.23 18.23
N GLN A 92 -17.70 1.05 18.86
CA GLN A 92 -18.83 0.35 19.51
C GLN A 92 -20.05 0.13 18.60
N VAL A 93 -19.87 0.23 17.28
CA VAL A 93 -20.95 0.01 16.30
C VAL A 93 -21.28 -1.48 16.21
N SER A 94 -22.57 -1.79 16.35
CA SER A 94 -23.09 -3.14 16.13
C SER A 94 -23.32 -3.39 14.64
N LEU A 95 -22.28 -3.87 13.96
CA LEU A 95 -22.41 -4.46 12.62
C LEU A 95 -22.56 -5.97 12.73
N ALA A 96 -23.40 -6.56 11.87
CA ALA A 96 -23.45 -8.01 11.72
C ALA A 96 -22.04 -8.58 11.42
N PRO A 97 -21.72 -9.81 11.83
CA PRO A 97 -20.47 -10.44 11.44
C PRO A 97 -20.41 -10.60 9.92
N LEU A 98 -19.47 -9.92 9.27
CA LEU A 98 -19.20 -10.10 7.85
C LEU A 98 -18.30 -11.32 7.67
N SER A 99 -18.82 -12.36 7.01
CA SER A 99 -18.03 -13.54 6.65
C SER A 99 -17.30 -13.34 5.32
N LYS A 100 -16.23 -14.12 5.09
CA LYS A 100 -15.53 -14.13 3.80
C LYS A 100 -16.44 -14.56 2.64
N VAL A 101 -17.36 -15.49 2.89
CA VAL A 101 -18.31 -16.00 1.89
C VAL A 101 -19.27 -14.90 1.48
N GLN A 102 -19.85 -14.17 2.45
CA GLN A 102 -20.71 -13.02 2.18
C GLN A 102 -19.95 -11.93 1.42
N LEU A 103 -18.72 -11.61 1.85
CA LEU A 103 -17.88 -10.63 1.15
C LEU A 103 -17.72 -10.99 -0.33
N ILE A 104 -17.32 -12.23 -0.62
CA ILE A 104 -17.10 -12.71 -2.00
C ILE A 104 -18.41 -12.68 -2.79
N ALA A 105 -19.50 -13.23 -2.23
CA ALA A 105 -20.82 -13.24 -2.87
C ALA A 105 -21.29 -11.82 -3.23
N THR A 106 -21.10 -10.85 -2.33
CA THR A 106 -21.47 -9.46 -2.58
C THR A 106 -20.63 -8.84 -3.73
N PHE A 107 -19.35 -9.21 -3.87
CA PHE A 107 -18.53 -8.78 -5.02
C PHE A 107 -18.89 -9.49 -6.33
N GLU A 108 -19.42 -10.71 -6.27
CA GLU A 108 -19.91 -11.44 -7.44
C GLU A 108 -21.16 -10.79 -8.05
N GLU A 109 -22.01 -10.17 -7.23
CA GLU A 109 -23.16 -9.35 -7.69
C GLU A 109 -22.74 -8.08 -8.43
N GLY A 110 -21.51 -7.60 -8.17
CA GLY A 110 -20.89 -6.50 -8.91
C GLY A 110 -20.10 -5.56 -8.03
N PHE A 111 -19.04 -4.98 -8.59
CA PHE A 111 -18.12 -4.11 -7.85
C PHE A 111 -18.81 -2.90 -7.20
N PHE A 112 -19.61 -2.14 -7.97
CA PHE A 112 -20.28 -0.95 -7.45
C PHE A 112 -21.35 -1.29 -6.42
N TYR A 113 -22.09 -2.40 -6.63
CA TYR A 113 -23.04 -2.92 -5.65
C TYR A 113 -22.33 -3.27 -4.34
N ALA A 114 -21.18 -3.94 -4.40
CA ALA A 114 -20.42 -4.28 -3.22
C ALA A 114 -19.91 -3.06 -2.44
N ILE A 115 -19.50 -2.00 -3.12
CA ILE A 115 -19.08 -0.76 -2.46
C ILE A 115 -20.26 -0.11 -1.72
N ASP A 116 -21.45 -0.11 -2.32
CA ASP A 116 -22.66 0.46 -1.71
C ASP A 116 -23.12 -0.37 -0.50
N GLU A 117 -23.31 -1.68 -0.71
CA GLU A 117 -23.79 -2.62 0.30
C GLU A 117 -22.81 -2.75 1.49
N LEU A 118 -21.50 -2.71 1.22
CA LEU A 118 -20.46 -2.84 2.25
C LEU A 118 -19.98 -1.50 2.82
N SER A 119 -20.62 -0.38 2.47
CA SER A 119 -20.20 0.98 2.82
C SER A 119 -19.88 1.16 4.31
N GLN A 120 -20.74 0.66 5.21
CA GLN A 120 -20.50 0.74 6.65
C GLN A 120 -19.27 -0.06 7.08
N TYR A 121 -19.08 -1.27 6.53
CA TYR A 121 -17.90 -2.08 6.82
C TYR A 121 -16.62 -1.40 6.32
N LEU A 122 -16.67 -0.76 5.14
CA LEU A 122 -15.55 0.00 4.58
C LEU A 122 -15.18 1.20 5.47
N ILE A 123 -16.18 1.98 5.92
CA ILE A 123 -15.97 3.14 6.80
C ILE A 123 -15.35 2.70 8.14
N ILE A 124 -15.91 1.67 8.78
CA ILE A 124 -15.38 1.17 10.05
C ILE A 124 -13.98 0.56 9.88
N SER A 125 -13.71 -0.10 8.76
CA SER A 125 -12.35 -0.55 8.43
C SER A 125 -11.40 0.62 8.24
N CYS A 126 -11.83 1.72 7.58
CA CYS A 126 -11.02 2.93 7.44
C CYS A 126 -10.66 3.52 8.81
N LEU A 127 -11.61 3.55 9.76
CA LEU A 127 -11.33 3.96 11.14
C LEU A 127 -10.26 3.06 11.77
N GLY A 128 -10.38 1.73 11.62
CA GLY A 128 -9.38 0.78 12.08
C GLY A 128 -8.00 1.03 11.49
N TRP A 129 -7.92 1.31 10.19
CA TRP A 129 -6.68 1.67 9.50
C TRP A 129 -6.09 2.98 10.04
N VAL A 130 -6.89 4.03 10.23
CA VAL A 130 -6.41 5.33 10.76
C VAL A 130 -5.68 5.15 12.08
N LEU A 131 -6.24 4.33 13.00
CA LEU A 131 -5.66 4.08 14.32
C LEU A 131 -4.26 3.47 14.30
N VAL A 132 -3.93 2.68 13.26
CA VAL A 132 -2.68 1.93 13.18
C VAL A 132 -1.77 2.34 12.00
N SER A 133 -2.25 3.18 11.11
CA SER A 133 -1.51 3.64 9.92
C SER A 133 -0.20 4.33 10.29
N LEU A 134 -0.23 5.22 11.30
CA LEU A 134 0.95 5.94 11.77
C LEU A 134 2.02 4.99 12.37
N PRO A 135 1.70 4.10 13.34
CA PRO A 135 2.70 3.16 13.84
C PRO A 135 3.21 2.20 12.77
N ILE A 136 2.35 1.73 11.86
CA ILE A 136 2.77 0.92 10.70
C ILE A 136 3.78 1.69 9.85
N PHE A 137 3.49 2.94 9.51
CA PHE A 137 4.40 3.79 8.74
C PHE A 137 5.75 3.98 9.44
N ILE A 138 5.74 4.31 10.72
CA ILE A 138 6.96 4.53 11.51
C ILE A 138 7.83 3.27 11.52
N ILE A 139 7.22 2.11 11.82
CA ILE A 139 7.93 0.83 11.85
C ILE A 139 8.53 0.51 10.48
N LEU A 140 7.71 0.60 9.41
CA LEU A 140 8.17 0.34 8.04
C LEU A 140 9.32 1.28 7.65
N PHE A 141 9.20 2.58 7.94
CA PHE A 141 10.22 3.56 7.65
C PHE A 141 11.55 3.22 8.32
N PHE A 142 11.54 2.95 9.63
CA PHE A 142 12.77 2.60 10.35
C PHE A 142 13.37 1.27 9.88
N CYS A 143 12.56 0.23 9.66
CA CYS A 143 13.03 -1.03 9.12
C CYS A 143 13.69 -0.85 7.75
N LEU A 144 13.01 -0.15 6.83
CA LEU A 144 13.52 0.12 5.48
C LEU A 144 14.75 1.01 5.52
N TRP A 145 14.79 2.02 6.37
CA TRP A 145 15.95 2.88 6.53
C TRP A 145 17.16 2.11 7.02
N VAL A 146 17.00 1.22 8.02
CA VAL A 146 18.10 0.37 8.52
C VAL A 146 18.63 -0.57 7.43
N ILE A 147 17.75 -1.11 6.59
CA ILE A 147 18.13 -1.98 5.46
C ILE A 147 18.84 -1.18 4.36
N LEU A 148 18.35 0.03 4.07
CA LEU A 148 18.78 0.83 2.94
C LEU A 148 19.93 1.79 3.26
N LYS A 149 20.22 2.12 4.53
CA LYS A 149 21.27 3.10 4.90
C LYS A 149 22.66 2.72 4.40
N ASN A 150 22.91 1.43 4.19
CA ASN A 150 24.19 0.92 3.69
C ASN A 150 24.21 0.79 2.14
N TYR A 151 23.09 1.00 1.45
CA TYR A 151 23.05 0.99 0.01
C TYR A 151 23.63 2.29 -0.54
N ARG A 152 24.71 2.18 -1.31
CA ARG A 152 25.22 3.30 -2.10
C ARG A 152 24.30 3.52 -3.32
N PRO A 153 23.81 4.75 -3.57
CA PRO A 153 23.14 5.06 -4.83
C PRO A 153 24.13 4.83 -5.98
N ILE A 154 23.63 4.21 -7.07
CA ILE A 154 24.40 3.92 -8.30
C ILE A 154 24.44 5.18 -9.15
#